data_AF-A0A0A6DDI5-F1
#
_entry.id   AF-A0A0A6DDI5-F1
#
_cell.length_a   1.000
_cell.length_b   1.000
_cell.length_c   1.000
_cell.angle_alpha   90.00
_cell.angle_beta   90.00
_cell.angle_gamma   90.00
#
_symmetry.space_group_name_H-M   'P 1'
#
loop_
_entity.id
_entity.type
_entity.pdbx_description
1 polymer ?
#
loop_
_entity_poly.entity_id
_entity_poly.type
_entity_poly.pdbx_seq_one_letter_code
_entity_poly.pdbx_strand_id
1 'polypeptide(L)'
;MLQNIRVVLVNTSHPGNIGGAARAMKNMGLSRLVLVEPRVFPHHEADARASGAGDILENAQVVATLEDALVGCNLVLGTSARDRRIPWPLLDPRECGTKVVEEAGQGAEIALVFGREDSGLTNEELQRCHFHVHIPSDPEFSSLNLGAAVQVLSYEVRMAWLAAQGQPSKIEKEEVASVKSAELATMDELERFYEHLEQTLVAIEFLDPEKPRHLMARLRRLYGRSSVSRAEMNILRGILTETQKAARGELLKRKD
;
A
#
# COMPACT_ATOMS: atom_id res chain seq x y z
N MET A 1 16.85 -0.74 -11.43
CA MET A 1 16.25 -1.23 -10.18
C MET A 1 15.23 -2.33 -10.47
N LEU A 2 13.97 -2.05 -10.86
CA LEU A 2 12.98 -3.11 -11.12
C LEU A 2 13.37 -4.06 -12.26
N GLN A 3 14.10 -3.57 -13.26
CA GLN A 3 14.62 -4.36 -14.37
C GLN A 3 15.72 -5.36 -13.97
N ASN A 4 16.26 -5.28 -12.75
CA ASN A 4 17.24 -6.24 -12.25
C ASN A 4 16.57 -7.44 -11.55
N ILE A 5 15.24 -7.41 -11.44
CA ILE A 5 14.45 -8.42 -10.76
C ILE A 5 13.83 -9.32 -11.83
N ARG A 6 14.15 -10.61 -11.77
CA ARG A 6 13.49 -11.63 -12.59
C ARG A 6 12.57 -12.49 -11.72
N VAL A 7 11.39 -12.77 -12.26
CA VAL A 7 10.46 -13.75 -11.71
C VAL A 7 10.75 -15.08 -12.38
N VAL A 8 11.02 -16.10 -11.58
CA VAL A 8 11.35 -17.46 -12.03
C VAL A 8 10.19 -18.38 -11.65
N LEU A 9 9.54 -18.99 -12.64
CA LEU A 9 8.48 -19.97 -12.41
C LEU A 9 9.01 -21.37 -12.72
N VAL A 10 9.02 -22.23 -11.71
CA VAL A 10 9.59 -23.59 -11.81
C VAL A 10 8.50 -24.60 -12.08
N ASN A 11 8.63 -25.32 -13.19
CA ASN A 11 7.79 -26.46 -13.56
C ASN A 11 6.29 -26.14 -13.54
N THR A 12 5.90 -24.95 -14.02
CA THR A 12 4.49 -24.54 -14.03
C THR A 12 3.64 -25.50 -14.83
N SER A 13 2.57 -26.01 -14.21
CA SER A 13 1.72 -27.04 -14.80
C SER A 13 0.66 -26.48 -15.72
N HIS A 14 -0.01 -25.40 -15.31
CA HIS A 14 -1.09 -24.79 -16.10
C HIS A 14 -0.61 -23.53 -16.82
N PRO A 15 -0.69 -23.46 -18.16
CA PRO A 15 -0.22 -22.29 -18.92
C PRO A 15 -0.96 -21.00 -18.54
N GLY A 16 -2.23 -21.08 -18.14
CA GLY A 16 -2.99 -19.93 -17.64
C GLY A 16 -2.38 -19.25 -16.41
N ASN A 17 -1.62 -19.98 -15.57
CA ASN A 17 -0.89 -19.40 -14.44
C ASN A 17 0.33 -18.61 -14.89
N ILE A 18 1.00 -19.01 -15.97
CA ILE A 18 2.09 -18.24 -16.60
C ILE A 18 1.55 -16.89 -17.06
N GLY A 19 0.41 -16.89 -17.77
CA GLY A 19 -0.27 -15.66 -18.18
C GLY A 19 -0.70 -14.79 -16.99
N GLY A 20 -1.28 -15.40 -15.96
CA GLY A 20 -1.64 -14.69 -14.72
C GLY A 20 -0.45 -14.05 -14.01
N ALA A 21 0.68 -14.75 -13.94
CA ALA A 21 1.93 -14.23 -13.38
C ALA A 21 2.49 -13.07 -14.22
N ALA A 22 2.53 -13.19 -15.55
CA ALA A 22 2.96 -12.12 -16.43
C ALA A 22 2.11 -10.85 -16.27
N ARG A 23 0.77 -11.01 -16.16
CA ARG A 23 -0.13 -9.89 -15.88
C ARG A 23 0.18 -9.24 -14.52
N ALA A 24 0.37 -10.04 -13.48
CA ALA A 24 0.70 -9.56 -12.15
C ALA A 24 2.03 -8.78 -12.11
N MET A 25 3.04 -9.29 -12.82
CA MET A 25 4.33 -8.61 -13.01
C MET A 25 4.16 -7.27 -13.69
N LYS A 26 3.45 -7.23 -14.83
CA LYS A 26 3.25 -5.99 -15.60
C LYS A 26 2.52 -4.91 -14.81
N ASN A 27 1.47 -5.29 -14.07
CA ASN A 27 0.74 -4.38 -13.18
C ASN A 27 1.66 -3.71 -12.15
N MET A 28 2.74 -4.40 -11.76
CA MET A 28 3.68 -3.95 -10.74
C MET A 28 5.01 -3.41 -11.31
N GLY A 29 5.13 -3.31 -12.64
CA GLY A 29 6.32 -2.77 -13.31
C GLY A 29 7.50 -3.74 -13.42
N LEU A 30 7.28 -5.04 -13.20
CA LEU A 30 8.27 -6.09 -13.46
C LEU A 30 8.09 -6.62 -14.89
N SER A 31 9.19 -6.98 -15.54
CA SER A 31 9.18 -7.38 -16.96
C SER A 31 9.99 -8.63 -17.31
N ARG A 32 10.88 -9.10 -16.42
CA ARG A 32 11.76 -10.24 -16.71
C ARG A 32 11.17 -11.53 -16.16
N LEU A 33 10.65 -12.36 -17.06
CA LEU A 33 10.10 -13.68 -16.74
C LEU A 33 11.06 -14.76 -17.21
N VAL A 34 11.36 -15.72 -16.34
CA VAL A 34 12.11 -16.94 -16.66
C VAL A 34 11.25 -18.14 -16.28
N LEU A 35 11.12 -19.09 -17.20
CA LEU A 35 10.37 -20.32 -17.04
C LEU A 35 11.34 -21.49 -17.01
N VAL A 36 11.40 -22.21 -15.90
CA VAL A 36 12.21 -23.42 -15.77
C VAL A 36 11.31 -24.60 -16.10
N GLU A 37 11.55 -25.23 -17.24
CA GLU A 37 10.84 -26.44 -17.68
C GLU A 37 9.31 -26.35 -17.52
N PRO A 38 8.63 -25.32 -18.09
CA PRO A 38 7.18 -25.25 -18.04
C PRO A 38 6.58 -26.44 -18.79
N ARG A 39 5.48 -27.02 -18.27
CA ARG A 39 4.86 -28.20 -18.93
C ARG A 39 4.34 -27.87 -20.32
N VAL A 40 3.78 -26.67 -20.49
CA VAL A 40 3.22 -26.18 -21.75
C VAL A 40 3.49 -24.69 -21.88
N PHE A 41 4.36 -24.31 -22.82
CA PHE A 41 4.63 -22.92 -23.20
C PHE A 41 5.37 -22.89 -24.54
N PRO A 42 5.04 -21.99 -25.49
CA PRO A 42 3.94 -21.01 -25.48
C PRO A 42 2.56 -21.67 -25.57
N HIS A 43 1.50 -20.96 -25.15
CA HIS A 43 0.13 -21.50 -25.18
C HIS A 43 -0.93 -20.39 -25.19
N HIS A 44 -1.99 -20.57 -25.98
CA HIS A 44 -3.08 -19.59 -26.12
C HIS A 44 -3.76 -19.20 -24.80
N GLU A 45 -3.85 -20.11 -23.83
CA GLU A 45 -4.39 -19.77 -22.50
C GLU A 45 -3.48 -18.82 -21.72
N ALA A 46 -2.15 -18.93 -21.87
CA ALA A 46 -1.23 -17.98 -21.26
C ALA A 46 -1.47 -16.58 -21.85
N ASP A 47 -1.59 -16.48 -23.17
CA ASP A 47 -1.86 -15.22 -23.87
C ASP A 47 -3.19 -14.60 -23.43
N ALA A 48 -4.27 -15.41 -23.38
CA ALA A 48 -5.58 -14.96 -22.94
C ALA A 48 -5.56 -14.46 -21.48
N ARG A 49 -4.82 -15.12 -20.60
CA ARG A 49 -4.72 -14.75 -19.18
C ARG A 49 -3.79 -13.57 -18.92
N ALA A 50 -2.81 -13.33 -19.79
CA ALA A 50 -1.89 -12.20 -19.69
C ALA A 50 -2.55 -10.84 -19.91
N SER A 51 -3.64 -10.78 -20.69
CA SER A 51 -4.52 -9.60 -20.80
C SER A 51 -3.77 -8.26 -20.88
N GLY A 52 -2.99 -8.08 -21.95
CA GLY A 52 -2.16 -6.89 -22.18
C GLY A 52 -0.69 -7.01 -21.73
N ALA A 53 -0.30 -8.13 -21.13
CA ALA A 53 1.09 -8.47 -20.78
C ALA A 53 1.76 -9.47 -21.75
N GLY A 54 1.36 -9.47 -23.02
CA GLY A 54 1.92 -10.37 -24.05
C GLY A 54 3.41 -10.16 -24.29
N ASP A 55 3.90 -8.92 -24.17
CA ASP A 55 5.31 -8.56 -24.22
C ASP A 55 6.17 -9.30 -23.18
N ILE A 56 5.66 -9.55 -21.98
CA ILE A 56 6.40 -10.32 -20.97
C ILE A 56 6.48 -11.80 -21.37
N LEU A 57 5.42 -12.35 -21.99
CA LEU A 57 5.42 -13.72 -22.49
C LEU A 57 6.34 -13.89 -23.69
N GLU A 58 6.31 -12.95 -24.64
CA GLU A 58 7.16 -12.92 -25.83
C GLU A 58 8.65 -12.86 -25.48
N ASN A 59 9.00 -12.12 -24.42
CA ASN A 59 10.37 -11.99 -23.92
C ASN A 59 10.72 -13.01 -22.81
N ALA A 60 9.83 -13.95 -22.50
CA ALA A 60 10.08 -14.92 -21.45
C ALA A 60 11.21 -15.88 -21.85
N GLN A 61 12.20 -16.04 -20.98
CA GLN A 61 13.28 -17.00 -21.21
C GLN A 61 12.86 -18.39 -20.71
N VAL A 62 12.92 -19.40 -21.59
CA VAL A 62 12.70 -20.79 -21.19
C VAL A 62 14.04 -21.49 -21.01
N VAL A 63 14.24 -22.11 -19.86
CA VAL A 63 15.48 -22.83 -19.52
C VAL A 63 15.18 -24.22 -18.96
N ALA A 64 16.20 -25.10 -18.96
CA ALA A 64 16.04 -26.48 -18.54
C ALA A 64 16.12 -26.65 -17.02
N THR A 65 16.98 -25.88 -16.34
CA THR A 65 17.23 -26.06 -14.90
C THR A 65 17.04 -24.77 -14.10
N LEU A 66 16.86 -24.89 -12.79
CA LEU A 66 16.83 -23.74 -11.90
C LEU A 66 18.18 -23.03 -11.92
N GLU A 67 19.28 -23.77 -11.95
CA GLU A 67 20.64 -23.26 -12.04
C GLU A 67 20.81 -22.32 -13.25
N ASP A 68 20.28 -22.69 -14.42
CA ASP A 68 20.31 -21.84 -15.62
C ASP A 68 19.54 -20.52 -15.40
N ALA A 69 18.38 -20.57 -14.72
CA ALA A 69 17.60 -19.39 -14.40
C ALA A 69 18.30 -18.44 -13.41
N LEU A 70 19.16 -18.99 -12.55
CA LEU A 70 19.89 -18.27 -11.51
C LEU A 70 21.25 -17.72 -11.96
N VAL A 71 21.68 -18.00 -13.19
CA VAL A 71 22.95 -17.48 -13.72
C VAL A 71 22.98 -15.94 -13.62
N GLY A 72 24.03 -15.45 -12.96
CA GLY A 72 24.29 -14.03 -12.74
C GLY A 72 23.51 -13.39 -11.59
N CYS A 73 22.61 -14.12 -10.90
CA CYS A 73 21.90 -13.58 -9.75
C CYS A 73 22.80 -13.50 -8.50
N ASN A 74 22.78 -12.34 -7.85
CA ASN A 74 23.44 -12.10 -6.56
C ASN A 74 22.55 -12.48 -5.38
N LEU A 75 21.22 -12.38 -5.56
CA LEU A 75 20.24 -12.70 -4.53
C LEU A 75 19.13 -13.57 -5.11
N VAL A 76 18.74 -14.59 -4.34
CA VAL A 76 17.74 -15.59 -4.74
C VAL A 76 16.80 -15.80 -3.57
N LEU A 77 15.51 -15.52 -3.77
CA LEU A 77 14.47 -15.70 -2.76
C LEU A 77 13.44 -16.69 -3.29
N GLY A 78 13.27 -17.82 -2.58
CA GLY A 78 12.34 -18.88 -2.95
C GLY A 78 11.08 -18.87 -2.10
N THR A 79 9.91 -18.98 -2.71
CA THR A 79 8.64 -19.01 -1.96
C THR A 79 8.39 -20.38 -1.32
N SER A 80 7.99 -20.41 -0.04
CA SER A 80 7.59 -21.63 0.68
C SER A 80 6.39 -21.38 1.59
N ALA A 81 5.40 -22.27 1.53
CA ALA A 81 4.24 -22.26 2.42
C ALA A 81 4.48 -23.03 3.75
N ARG A 82 5.59 -23.75 3.89
CA ARG A 82 5.85 -24.65 5.03
C ARG A 82 7.12 -24.29 5.76
N ASP A 83 7.05 -24.38 7.08
CA ASP A 83 8.22 -24.40 7.96
C ASP A 83 8.93 -25.75 7.80
N ARG A 84 10.21 -25.73 7.39
CA ARG A 84 10.97 -26.94 7.04
C ARG A 84 12.10 -27.16 8.04
N ARG A 85 12.58 -28.41 8.12
CA ARG A 85 13.44 -28.93 9.21
C ARG A 85 14.79 -28.22 9.43
N ILE A 86 15.26 -27.43 8.48
CA ILE A 86 16.51 -26.68 8.58
C ILE A 86 16.13 -25.19 8.53
N PRO A 87 16.58 -24.37 9.48
CA PRO A 87 16.21 -22.96 9.55
C PRO A 87 16.97 -22.17 8.49
N TRP A 88 16.31 -21.94 7.35
CA TRP A 88 16.73 -20.86 6.44
C TRP A 88 16.20 -19.53 6.97
N PRO A 89 16.90 -18.41 6.69
CA PRO A 89 16.34 -17.09 6.95
C PRO A 89 15.00 -16.93 6.23
N LEU A 90 13.94 -16.78 7.02
CA LEU A 90 12.57 -16.61 6.56
C LEU A 90 12.24 -15.12 6.51
N LEU A 91 11.66 -14.67 5.41
CA LEU A 91 11.15 -13.32 5.24
C LEU A 91 9.64 -13.36 4.98
N ASP A 92 8.94 -12.37 5.51
CA ASP A 92 7.59 -12.07 5.03
C ASP A 92 7.64 -11.29 3.68
N PRO A 93 6.49 -11.09 3.01
CA PRO A 93 6.44 -10.37 1.73
C PRO A 93 6.96 -8.94 1.77
N ARG A 94 6.78 -8.23 2.89
CA ARG A 94 7.19 -6.83 3.05
C ARG A 94 8.70 -6.71 3.28
N GLU A 95 9.24 -7.59 4.12
CA GLU A 95 10.68 -7.73 4.32
C GLU A 95 11.37 -8.12 3.01
N CYS A 96 10.79 -9.08 2.27
CA CYS A 96 11.23 -9.46 0.93
C CYS A 96 11.23 -8.25 -0.02
N GLY A 97 10.12 -7.51 -0.12
CA GLY A 97 10.03 -6.33 -0.98
C GLY A 97 11.10 -5.29 -0.69
N THR A 98 11.33 -4.98 0.59
CA THR A 98 12.34 -4.02 1.06
C THR A 98 13.74 -4.48 0.66
N LYS A 99 14.09 -5.73 0.99
CA LYS A 99 15.40 -6.30 0.69
C LYS A 99 15.69 -6.35 -0.81
N VAL A 100 14.70 -6.77 -1.61
CA VAL A 100 14.82 -6.84 -3.07
C VAL A 100 15.11 -5.46 -3.66
N VAL A 101 14.41 -4.42 -3.21
CA VAL A 101 14.59 -3.06 -3.73
C VAL A 101 15.93 -2.47 -3.30
N GLU A 102 16.35 -2.68 -2.06
CA GLU A 102 17.65 -2.21 -1.56
C GLU A 102 18.81 -2.80 -2.37
N GLU A 103 18.81 -4.12 -2.56
CA GLU A 103 19.87 -4.85 -3.25
C GLU A 103 19.88 -4.51 -4.75
N ALA A 104 18.70 -4.44 -5.38
CA ALA A 104 18.58 -4.01 -6.77
C ALA A 104 19.01 -2.54 -6.96
N GLY A 105 18.86 -1.70 -5.94
CA GLY A 105 19.37 -0.33 -5.91
C GLY A 105 20.90 -0.25 -5.93
N GLN A 106 21.57 -1.27 -5.39
CA GLN A 106 23.02 -1.43 -5.41
C GLN A 106 23.53 -2.11 -6.69
N GLY A 107 22.63 -2.45 -7.63
CA GLY A 107 22.97 -3.08 -8.90
C GLY A 107 22.94 -4.60 -8.88
N ALA A 108 22.52 -5.24 -7.78
CA ALA A 108 22.37 -6.70 -7.73
C ALA A 108 21.32 -7.21 -8.72
N GLU A 109 21.60 -8.36 -9.33
CA GLU A 109 20.64 -9.16 -10.09
C GLU A 109 19.89 -10.11 -9.14
N ILE A 110 18.57 -10.12 -9.21
CA ILE A 110 17.73 -10.78 -8.20
C ILE A 110 16.76 -11.75 -8.85
N ALA A 111 16.63 -12.95 -8.28
CA ALA A 111 15.61 -13.93 -8.65
C ALA A 111 14.57 -14.11 -7.54
N LEU A 112 13.30 -13.90 -7.89
CA LEU A 112 12.14 -14.33 -7.12
C LEU A 112 11.64 -15.65 -7.68
N VAL A 113 11.83 -16.74 -6.94
CA VAL A 113 11.59 -18.11 -7.40
C VAL A 113 10.29 -18.65 -6.83
N PHE A 114 9.40 -19.08 -7.73
CA PHE A 114 8.10 -19.65 -7.40
C PHE A 114 8.04 -21.09 -7.90
N GLY A 115 7.48 -21.97 -7.07
CA GLY A 115 7.39 -23.39 -7.37
C GLY A 115 6.12 -23.82 -8.09
N ARG A 116 5.97 -25.14 -8.17
CA ARG A 116 4.84 -25.84 -8.77
C ARG A 116 3.55 -25.55 -8.00
N GLU A 117 2.40 -25.60 -8.67
CA GLU A 117 1.10 -25.28 -8.06
C GLU A 117 0.68 -26.22 -6.92
N ASP A 118 1.02 -27.51 -7.04
CA ASP A 118 0.58 -28.57 -6.11
C ASP A 118 1.59 -28.82 -4.98
N SER A 119 2.87 -28.62 -5.25
CA SER A 119 3.98 -29.09 -4.42
C SER A 119 5.00 -28.01 -4.08
N GLY A 120 4.90 -26.84 -4.70
CA GLY A 120 5.85 -25.74 -4.52
C GLY A 120 7.26 -26.09 -5.02
N LEU A 121 8.26 -25.52 -4.34
CA LEU A 121 9.67 -25.82 -4.59
C LEU A 121 10.09 -27.10 -3.85
N THR A 122 10.92 -27.91 -4.52
CA THR A 122 11.57 -29.07 -3.90
C THR A 122 12.57 -28.60 -2.84
N ASN A 123 13.00 -29.52 -1.97
CA ASN A 123 14.04 -29.19 -1.00
C ASN A 123 15.35 -28.79 -1.68
N GLU A 124 15.69 -29.43 -2.79
CA GLU A 124 16.90 -29.13 -3.57
C GLU A 124 16.83 -27.73 -4.19
N GLU A 125 15.68 -27.35 -4.76
CA GLU A 125 15.45 -25.99 -5.29
C GLU A 125 15.51 -24.93 -4.19
N LEU A 126 14.94 -25.20 -3.01
CA LEU A 126 14.99 -24.30 -1.87
C LEU A 126 16.42 -24.13 -1.31
N GLN A 127 17.27 -25.15 -1.42
CA GLN A 127 18.68 -25.07 -1.03
C GLN A 127 19.50 -24.16 -1.95
N ARG A 128 19.02 -23.85 -3.16
CA ARG A 128 19.62 -22.85 -4.05
C ARG A 128 19.23 -21.42 -3.70
N CYS A 129 18.29 -21.23 -2.77
CA CYS A 129 17.80 -19.92 -2.36
C CYS A 129 18.56 -19.41 -1.13
N HIS A 130 18.83 -18.11 -1.08
CA HIS A 130 19.45 -17.45 0.07
C HIS A 130 18.42 -17.20 1.18
N PHE A 131 17.21 -16.81 0.79
CA PHE A 131 16.09 -16.55 1.69
C PHE A 131 14.87 -17.34 1.25
N HIS A 132 14.07 -17.76 2.22
CA HIS A 132 12.73 -18.30 1.95
C HIS A 132 11.71 -17.21 2.24
N VAL A 133 10.70 -17.10 1.38
CA VAL A 133 9.62 -16.13 1.55
C VAL A 133 8.35 -16.87 1.86
N HIS A 134 7.77 -16.60 3.02
CA HIS A 134 6.48 -17.14 3.42
C HIS A 134 5.44 -16.03 3.34
N ILE A 135 4.40 -16.23 2.54
CA ILE A 135 3.25 -15.33 2.50
C ILE A 135 2.31 -15.75 3.64
N PRO A 136 2.10 -14.94 4.69
CA PRO A 136 1.17 -15.27 5.75
C PRO A 136 -0.24 -15.43 5.17
N SER A 137 -0.84 -16.59 5.42
CA SER A 137 -2.15 -17.00 4.93
C SER A 137 -2.89 -17.76 6.03
N ASP A 138 -4.13 -18.14 5.76
CA ASP A 138 -4.87 -19.03 6.67
C ASP A 138 -4.08 -20.33 6.89
N PRO A 139 -3.76 -20.72 8.14
CA PRO A 139 -3.08 -21.98 8.43
C PRO A 139 -3.83 -23.22 7.92
N GLU A 140 -5.17 -23.15 7.83
CA GLU A 140 -6.01 -24.23 7.32
C GLU A 140 -6.06 -24.27 5.78
N PHE A 141 -5.68 -23.17 5.12
CA PHE A 141 -5.70 -23.06 3.66
C PHE A 141 -4.58 -22.15 3.13
N SER A 142 -3.34 -22.64 3.23
CA SER A 142 -2.12 -21.85 2.98
C SER A 142 -1.53 -21.93 1.57
N SER A 143 -2.18 -22.68 0.67
CA SER A 143 -1.71 -22.82 -0.72
C SER A 143 -2.33 -21.74 -1.60
N LEU A 144 -1.56 -20.69 -1.89
CA LEU A 144 -1.96 -19.65 -2.83
C LEU A 144 -1.83 -20.12 -4.28
N ASN A 145 -2.75 -19.70 -5.14
CA ASN A 145 -2.56 -19.82 -6.58
C ASN A 145 -1.27 -19.12 -7.03
N LEU A 146 -0.53 -19.71 -7.98
CA LEU A 146 0.76 -19.20 -8.45
C LEU A 146 0.70 -17.73 -8.88
N GLY A 147 -0.28 -17.34 -9.70
CA GLY A 147 -0.45 -15.95 -10.13
C GLY A 147 -0.72 -14.99 -8.97
N ALA A 148 -1.46 -15.44 -7.95
CA ALA A 148 -1.73 -14.66 -6.74
C ALA A 148 -0.46 -14.50 -5.87
N ALA A 149 0.35 -15.56 -5.71
CA ALA A 149 1.62 -15.48 -5.00
C ALA A 149 2.59 -14.50 -5.69
N VAL A 150 2.69 -14.58 -7.03
CA VAL A 150 3.47 -13.62 -7.83
C VAL A 150 2.93 -12.21 -7.65
N GLN A 151 1.61 -12.02 -7.62
CA GLN A 151 0.99 -10.72 -7.40
C GLN A 151 1.32 -10.10 -6.04
N VAL A 152 1.28 -10.88 -4.96
CA VAL A 152 1.60 -10.40 -3.60
C VAL A 152 3.06 -9.92 -3.53
N LEU A 153 4.02 -10.74 -3.98
CA LEU A 153 5.42 -10.35 -3.92
C LEU A 153 5.76 -9.21 -4.87
N SER A 154 5.21 -9.23 -6.09
CA SER A 154 5.41 -8.12 -7.05
C SER A 154 4.84 -6.81 -6.51
N TYR A 155 3.71 -6.87 -5.79
CA TYR A 155 3.13 -5.70 -5.14
C TYR A 155 4.01 -5.17 -4.00
N GLU A 156 4.52 -6.02 -3.10
CA GLU A 156 5.40 -5.55 -2.03
C GLU A 156 6.73 -4.99 -2.58
N VAL A 157 7.25 -5.55 -3.68
CA VAL A 157 8.38 -4.95 -4.41
C VAL A 157 8.03 -3.56 -4.97
N ARG A 158 6.85 -3.40 -5.59
CA ARG A 158 6.37 -2.10 -6.08
C ARG A 158 6.25 -1.09 -4.94
N MET A 159 5.72 -1.50 -3.80
CA MET A 159 5.52 -0.63 -2.63
C MET A 159 6.86 -0.19 -2.04
N ALA A 160 7.80 -1.10 -1.88
CA ALA A 160 9.16 -0.78 -1.44
C ALA A 160 9.87 0.15 -2.45
N TRP A 161 9.67 -0.07 -3.76
CA TRP A 161 10.21 0.80 -4.79
C TRP A 161 9.63 2.21 -4.72
N LEU A 162 8.31 2.35 -4.58
CA LEU A 162 7.65 3.66 -4.42
C LEU A 162 8.18 4.40 -3.19
N ALA A 163 8.32 3.71 -2.06
CA ALA A 163 8.88 4.28 -0.85
C ALA A 163 10.32 4.77 -1.04
N ALA A 164 11.17 3.97 -1.72
CA ALA A 164 12.55 4.35 -2.03
C ALA A 164 12.63 5.55 -2.99
N GLN A 165 11.64 5.73 -3.87
CA GLN A 165 11.53 6.90 -4.76
C GLN A 165 10.87 8.13 -4.10
N GLY A 166 10.45 8.03 -2.83
CA GLY A 166 9.68 9.08 -2.15
C GLY A 166 8.30 9.34 -2.80
N GLN A 167 7.79 8.40 -3.60
CA GLN A 167 6.51 8.53 -4.26
C GLN A 167 5.37 8.10 -3.33
N PRO A 168 4.26 8.85 -3.29
CA PRO A 168 3.12 8.50 -2.46
C PRO A 168 2.49 7.20 -2.99
N SER A 169 2.43 6.17 -2.16
CA SER A 169 1.69 4.94 -2.44
C SER A 169 0.18 5.10 -2.21
N LYS A 170 -0.21 6.16 -1.51
CA LYS A 170 -1.60 6.57 -1.35
C LYS A 170 -1.91 7.56 -2.46
N ILE A 171 -2.93 7.26 -3.26
CA ILE A 171 -3.61 8.32 -4.01
C ILE A 171 -4.10 9.30 -2.95
N GLU A 172 -3.53 10.50 -2.92
CA GLU A 172 -4.10 11.58 -2.13
C GLU A 172 -5.52 11.77 -2.68
N LYS A 173 -6.53 11.30 -1.94
CA LYS A 173 -7.91 11.68 -2.24
C LYS A 173 -7.89 13.20 -2.24
N GLU A 174 -8.23 13.81 -3.38
CA GLU A 174 -8.30 15.26 -3.56
C GLU A 174 -9.20 15.95 -2.53
N GLU A 175 -9.97 15.19 -1.74
CA GLU A 175 -10.78 15.65 -0.61
C GLU A 175 -10.01 16.26 0.58
N VAL A 176 -8.66 16.33 0.59
CA VAL A 176 -7.90 16.98 1.68
C VAL A 176 -6.76 17.88 1.18
N ALA A 177 -6.61 18.06 -0.14
CA ALA A 177 -5.60 18.99 -0.68
C ALA A 177 -5.87 20.45 -0.28
N SER A 178 -7.12 20.80 0.06
CA SER A 178 -7.46 22.11 0.62
C SER A 178 -7.03 22.29 2.08
N VAL A 179 -6.77 21.22 2.84
CA VAL A 179 -6.39 21.32 4.28
C VAL A 179 -4.87 21.38 4.44
N LYS A 180 -4.08 20.73 3.58
CA LYS A 180 -2.61 20.84 3.63
C LYS A 180 -2.07 22.21 3.21
N SER A 181 -2.82 22.96 2.39
CA SER A 181 -2.50 24.35 2.01
C SER A 181 -3.25 25.40 2.82
N ALA A 182 -4.24 25.03 3.63
CA ALA A 182 -4.90 25.98 4.50
C ALA A 182 -4.04 26.17 5.75
N GLU A 183 -3.53 27.38 5.94
CA GLU A 183 -2.88 27.78 7.19
C GLU A 183 -3.75 27.28 8.36
N LEU A 184 -3.18 26.43 9.22
CA LEU A 184 -3.88 25.99 10.42
C LEU A 184 -4.16 27.20 11.30
N ALA A 185 -5.32 27.20 11.97
CA ALA A 185 -5.59 28.23 12.96
C ALA A 185 -4.51 28.17 14.05
N THR A 186 -3.92 29.32 14.32
CA THR A 186 -2.95 29.47 15.40
C THR A 186 -3.61 29.27 16.76
N MET A 187 -2.81 28.99 17.80
CA MET A 187 -3.35 28.83 19.15
C MET A 187 -4.04 30.09 19.65
N ASP A 188 -3.55 31.28 19.31
CA ASP A 188 -4.21 32.54 19.67
C ASP A 188 -5.53 32.76 18.91
N GLU A 189 -5.65 32.30 17.67
CA GLU A 189 -6.93 32.32 16.94
C GLU A 189 -7.95 31.35 17.54
N LEU A 190 -7.51 30.16 17.98
CA LEU A 190 -8.34 29.20 18.70
C LEU A 190 -8.83 29.75 20.04
N GLU A 191 -7.97 30.41 20.81
CA GLU A 191 -8.36 31.04 22.09
C GLU A 191 -9.39 32.15 21.88
N ARG A 192 -9.19 33.03 20.89
CA ARG A 192 -10.19 34.06 20.53
C ARG A 192 -11.53 33.45 20.10
N PHE A 193 -11.49 32.31 19.40
CA PHE A 193 -12.70 31.57 19.07
C PHE A 193 -13.38 31.00 20.32
N TYR A 194 -12.64 30.45 21.28
CA TYR A 194 -13.22 29.92 22.52
C TYR A 194 -13.88 31.02 23.36
N GLU A 195 -13.24 32.20 23.47
CA GLU A 195 -13.83 33.36 24.14
C GLU A 195 -15.13 33.81 23.45
N HIS A 196 -15.11 33.91 22.12
CA HIS A 196 -16.29 34.28 21.34
C HIS A 196 -17.42 33.23 21.46
N LEU A 197 -17.06 31.96 21.46
CA LEU A 197 -17.99 30.85 21.64
C LEU A 197 -18.65 30.93 23.01
N GLU A 198 -17.87 31.11 24.07
CA GLU A 198 -18.37 31.23 25.44
C GLU A 198 -19.35 32.41 25.58
N GLN A 199 -18.95 33.60 25.12
CA GLN A 199 -19.80 34.79 25.12
C GLN A 199 -21.12 34.56 24.36
N THR A 200 -21.04 33.84 23.23
CA THR A 200 -22.22 33.54 22.41
C THR A 200 -23.15 32.56 23.13
N LEU A 201 -22.60 31.50 23.74
CA LEU A 201 -23.37 30.52 24.51
C LEU A 201 -24.05 31.15 25.73
N VAL A 202 -23.41 32.11 26.39
CA VAL A 202 -24.02 32.90 27.46
C VAL A 202 -25.14 33.80 26.91
N ALA A 203 -24.89 34.51 25.80
CA ALA A 203 -25.86 35.43 25.21
C ALA A 203 -27.16 34.74 24.72
N ILE A 204 -27.09 33.46 24.35
CA ILE A 204 -28.27 32.65 23.98
C ILE A 204 -28.81 31.82 25.14
N GLU A 205 -28.35 32.07 26.38
CA GLU A 205 -28.76 31.39 27.60
C GLU A 205 -28.49 29.86 27.62
N PHE A 206 -27.63 29.36 26.72
CA PHE A 206 -27.21 27.95 26.72
C PHE A 206 -26.18 27.65 27.81
N LEU A 207 -25.33 28.64 28.13
CA LEU A 207 -24.34 28.57 29.19
C LEU A 207 -24.68 29.57 30.29
N ASP A 208 -24.97 29.05 31.49
CA ASP A 208 -25.06 29.84 32.71
C ASP A 208 -23.64 30.07 33.27
N PRO A 209 -23.14 31.33 33.32
CA PRO A 209 -21.80 31.63 33.81
C PRO A 209 -21.63 31.37 35.32
N GLU A 210 -22.71 31.32 36.10
CA GLU A 210 -22.66 30.95 37.52
C GLU A 210 -22.60 29.42 37.71
N LYS A 211 -23.01 28.65 36.69
CA LYS A 211 -23.02 27.18 36.70
C LYS A 211 -22.43 26.56 35.42
N PRO A 212 -21.18 26.88 35.04
CA PRO A 212 -20.62 26.53 33.72
C PRO A 212 -20.29 25.03 33.56
N ARG A 213 -20.24 24.28 34.66
CA ARG A 213 -19.82 22.86 34.71
C ARG A 213 -18.50 22.66 33.97
N HIS A 214 -18.44 21.72 33.02
CA HIS A 214 -17.25 21.41 32.21
C HIS A 214 -17.47 21.66 30.71
N LEU A 215 -18.46 22.47 30.35
CA LEU A 215 -18.87 22.64 28.95
C LEU A 215 -17.71 23.18 28.09
N MET A 216 -17.12 24.31 28.49
CA MET A 216 -16.02 24.93 27.73
C MET A 216 -14.78 24.04 27.65
N ALA A 217 -14.46 23.29 28.70
CA ALA A 217 -13.37 22.31 28.66
C ALA A 217 -13.61 21.18 27.64
N ARG A 218 -14.86 20.71 27.51
CA ARG A 218 -15.23 19.69 26.50
C ARG A 218 -15.21 20.26 25.08
N LEU A 219 -15.65 21.51 24.89
CA LEU A 219 -15.61 22.19 23.59
C LEU A 219 -14.17 22.47 23.16
N ARG A 220 -13.32 22.95 24.07
CA ARG A 220 -11.86 23.10 23.84
C ARG A 220 -11.22 21.77 23.42
N ARG A 221 -11.56 20.66 24.09
CA ARG A 221 -11.09 19.32 23.69
C ARG A 221 -11.62 18.88 22.32
N LEU A 222 -12.87 19.21 21.99
CA LEU A 222 -13.48 18.85 20.71
C LEU A 222 -12.80 19.57 19.56
N TYR A 223 -12.67 20.90 19.62
CA TYR A 223 -12.10 21.69 18.52
C TYR A 223 -10.57 21.64 18.48
N GLY A 224 -9.90 21.54 19.64
CA GLY A 224 -8.45 21.50 19.73
C GLY A 224 -7.79 20.26 19.11
N ARG A 225 -8.54 19.17 18.91
CA ARG A 225 -8.04 17.96 18.21
C ARG A 225 -8.39 17.90 16.72
N SER A 226 -9.19 18.85 16.22
CA SER A 226 -9.78 18.77 14.88
C SER A 226 -8.90 19.34 13.77
N SER A 227 -7.69 19.83 14.09
CA SER A 227 -6.77 20.46 13.12
C SER A 227 -7.47 21.48 12.21
N VAL A 228 -8.23 22.40 12.83
CA VAL A 228 -9.08 23.36 12.11
C VAL A 228 -8.21 24.37 11.35
N SER A 229 -8.51 24.57 10.07
CA SER A 229 -7.87 25.60 9.25
C SER A 229 -8.35 27.00 9.60
N ARG A 230 -7.57 28.03 9.22
CA ARG A 230 -7.92 29.43 9.41
C ARG A 230 -9.22 29.82 8.67
N ALA A 231 -9.46 29.23 7.50
CA ALA A 231 -10.70 29.42 6.74
C ALA A 231 -11.92 28.85 7.47
N GLU A 232 -11.81 27.62 7.98
CA GLU A 232 -12.86 27.01 8.82
C GLU A 232 -13.07 27.80 10.11
N MET A 233 -11.99 28.32 10.71
CA MET A 233 -12.08 29.17 11.90
C MET A 233 -12.87 30.46 11.63
N ASN A 234 -12.66 31.09 10.47
CA ASN A 234 -13.43 32.27 10.06
C ASN A 234 -14.91 31.93 9.87
N ILE A 235 -15.23 30.76 9.31
CA ILE A 235 -16.62 30.27 9.19
C ILE A 235 -17.24 30.10 10.58
N LEU A 236 -16.55 29.40 11.49
CA LEU A 236 -17.04 29.15 12.85
C LEU A 236 -17.29 30.47 13.61
N ARG A 237 -16.36 31.43 13.53
CA ARG A 237 -16.54 32.76 14.14
C ARG A 237 -17.64 33.59 13.44
N GLY A 238 -17.81 33.42 12.13
CA GLY A 238 -18.91 34.01 11.38
C GLY A 238 -20.27 33.52 11.89
N ILE A 239 -20.41 32.21 12.11
CA ILE A 239 -21.62 31.62 12.70
C ILE A 239 -21.92 32.26 14.06
N LEU A 240 -20.93 32.34 14.95
CA LEU A 240 -21.11 32.94 16.28
C LEU A 240 -21.54 34.41 16.20
N THR A 241 -20.96 35.18 15.26
CA THR A 241 -21.32 36.58 15.03
C THR A 241 -22.79 36.72 14.65
N GLU A 242 -23.26 35.91 13.69
CA GLU A 242 -24.67 35.94 13.25
C GLU A 242 -25.62 35.43 14.33
N THR A 243 -25.21 34.42 15.11
CA THR A 243 -25.98 33.96 16.28
C THR A 243 -26.17 35.08 17.31
N GLN A 244 -25.11 35.84 17.63
CA GLN A 244 -25.22 36.97 18.57
C GLN A 244 -26.08 38.12 18.02
N LYS A 245 -26.07 38.39 16.72
CA LYS A 245 -26.99 39.38 16.10
C LYS A 245 -28.44 38.92 16.22
N ALA A 246 -28.69 37.63 15.92
CA ALA A 246 -30.01 37.04 16.07
C ALA A 246 -30.53 37.11 17.51
N ALA A 247 -29.68 36.78 18.49
CA ALA A 247 -30.01 36.85 19.91
C ALA A 247 -30.37 38.28 20.37
N ARG A 248 -29.76 39.29 19.76
CA ARG A 248 -30.07 40.72 20.01
C ARG A 248 -31.28 41.25 19.24
N GLY A 249 -31.93 40.41 18.42
CA GLY A 249 -33.06 40.82 17.60
C GLY A 249 -32.68 41.68 16.38
N GLU A 250 -31.42 41.69 15.97
CA GLU A 250 -30.87 42.56 14.91
C GLU A 250 -30.97 41.96 13.50
N LEU A 251 -31.69 40.85 13.33
CA LEU A 251 -31.88 40.25 12.00
C LEU A 251 -32.71 41.21 11.13
N LEU A 252 -32.05 41.88 10.18
CA LEU A 252 -32.67 42.66 9.12
C LEU A 252 -33.72 41.80 8.42
N LYS A 253 -34.95 42.33 8.33
CA LYS A 253 -36.03 41.85 7.46
C LYS A 253 -35.41 41.39 6.14
N ARG A 254 -35.45 40.09 5.85
CA ARG A 254 -35.19 39.59 4.49
C ARG A 254 -36.17 40.34 3.59
N LYS A 255 -35.66 41.11 2.64
CA LYS A 255 -36.49 41.59 1.54
C LYS A 255 -36.89 40.33 0.76
N ASP A 256 -38.18 40.02 0.82
CA ASP A 256 -38.83 39.10 -0.11
C ASP A 256 -38.60 39.55 -1.56
#